data_AF-A0A3M1DH56-F1
#
_entry.id   AF-A0A3M1DH56-F1
#
_cell.length_a   1.000
_cell.length_b   1.000
_cell.length_c   1.000
_cell.angle_alpha   90.00
_cell.angle_beta   90.00
_cell.angle_gamma   90.00
#
_symmetry.space_group_name_H-M   'P 1'
#
loop_
_entity.id
_entity.type
_entity.pdbx_description
1 polymer ?
#
loop_
_entity_poly.entity_id
_entity_poly.type
_entity_poly.pdbx_seq_one_letter_code
_entity_poly.pdbx_strand_id
1 'polypeptide(L)'
;MNRRHVILVVLIAAAALLAACAGLGGGLQLPASHPAAADLGEKPKTCTNCHDSADGPLHFERFVHGPYWGESHRQAAYQQERVCAMCHQTSFCNDCHATRVELKPSLKNQTDTYRRMPHRGDYLARHRIDGRVDPTSCF
;
A
#
# COMPACT_ATOMS: atom_id res chain seq x y z
N MET A 1 -5.36 -33.33 -42.22
CA MET A 1 -4.57 -32.46 -41.33
C MET A 1 -4.13 -33.26 -40.12
N ASN A 2 -2.82 -33.44 -39.91
CA ASN A 2 -2.29 -34.36 -38.90
C ASN A 2 -2.48 -33.80 -37.48
N ARG A 3 -2.89 -34.65 -36.52
CA ARG A 3 -3.14 -34.28 -35.11
C ARG A 3 -1.96 -33.55 -34.46
N ARG A 4 -0.73 -33.89 -34.86
CA ARG A 4 0.51 -33.21 -34.44
C ARG A 4 0.60 -31.75 -34.89
N HIS A 5 0.14 -31.43 -36.10
CA HIS A 5 0.14 -30.05 -36.60
C HIS A 5 -0.89 -29.19 -35.88
N VAL A 6 -2.06 -29.75 -35.56
CA VAL A 6 -3.09 -29.06 -34.76
C VAL A 6 -2.55 -28.72 -33.37
N ILE A 7 -1.88 -29.67 -32.70
CA ILE A 7 -1.27 -29.44 -31.38
C ILE A 7 -0.19 -28.35 -31.44
N LEU A 8 0.70 -28.40 -32.44
CA LEU A 8 1.75 -27.41 -32.63
C LEU A 8 1.18 -26.00 -32.84
N VAL A 9 0.15 -25.85 -33.68
CA VAL A 9 -0.50 -24.55 -33.91
C VAL A 9 -1.15 -24.01 -32.62
N VAL A 10 -1.79 -24.86 -31.83
CA VAL A 10 -2.39 -24.45 -30.55
C VAL A 10 -1.33 -23.99 -29.55
N LEU A 11 -0.20 -24.70 -29.45
CA LEU A 11 0.88 -24.30 -28.55
C LEU A 11 1.54 -22.98 -28.97
N ILE A 12 1.73 -22.76 -30.27
CA ILE A 12 2.29 -21.50 -30.79
C ILE A 12 1.31 -20.34 -30.54
N ALA A 13 0.01 -20.55 -30.77
CA ALA A 13 -1.01 -19.54 -30.51
C ALA A 13 -1.09 -19.19 -29.01
N ALA A 14 -1.03 -20.18 -28.13
CA ALA A 14 -1.01 -19.97 -26.69
C ALA A 14 0.25 -19.21 -26.23
N ALA A 15 1.42 -19.55 -26.77
CA ALA A 15 2.67 -18.84 -26.47
C ALA A 15 2.64 -17.38 -26.96
N ALA A 16 2.08 -17.13 -28.15
CA ALA A 16 1.91 -15.78 -28.68
C ALA A 16 0.95 -14.93 -27.84
N LEU A 17 -0.15 -15.51 -27.35
CA LEU A 17 -1.08 -14.87 -26.43
C LEU A 17 -0.42 -14.49 -25.10
N LEU A 18 0.36 -15.40 -24.51
CA LEU A 18 1.09 -15.12 -23.27
C LEU A 18 2.14 -14.02 -23.46
N ALA A 19 2.86 -14.03 -24.59
CA ALA A 19 3.82 -12.98 -24.94
C ALA A 19 3.15 -11.61 -25.14
N ALA A 20 1.96 -11.57 -25.75
CA ALA A 20 1.19 -10.35 -25.90
C ALA A 20 0.73 -9.80 -24.54
N CYS A 21 0.23 -10.66 -23.63
CA CYS A 21 -0.14 -10.26 -22.27
C CYS A 21 1.07 -9.74 -21.46
N ALA A 22 2.25 -10.33 -21.63
CA ALA A 22 3.47 -9.85 -20.97
C ALA A 22 3.99 -8.52 -21.56
N GLY A 23 3.80 -8.29 -22.86
CA GLY A 23 4.18 -7.04 -23.55
C GLY A 23 3.21 -5.88 -23.32
N LEU A 24 1.96 -6.16 -22.97
CA LEU A 24 0.99 -5.19 -22.46
C LEU A 24 1.35 -4.80 -21.02
N GLY A 25 2.50 -4.16 -20.83
CA GLY A 25 2.95 -3.58 -19.57
C GLY A 25 2.08 -2.38 -19.17
N GLY A 26 0.80 -2.61 -18.87
CA GLY A 26 -0.18 -1.58 -18.49
C GLY A 26 -0.14 -1.21 -17.00
N GLY A 27 0.95 -1.50 -16.30
CA GLY A 27 1.13 -1.11 -14.91
C GLY A 27 1.75 0.28 -14.80
N LEU A 28 1.24 1.10 -13.87
CA LEU A 28 1.87 2.36 -13.48
C LEU A 28 3.31 2.07 -13.00
N GLN A 29 4.30 2.40 -13.83
CA GLN A 29 5.71 2.16 -13.51
C GLN A 29 6.22 3.29 -12.64
N LEU A 30 6.29 3.04 -11.33
CA LEU A 30 6.80 4.01 -10.37
C LEU A 30 8.32 4.13 -10.45
N PRO A 31 8.88 5.34 -10.28
CA PRO A 31 10.32 5.55 -10.23
C PRO A 31 10.94 4.82 -9.03
N ALA A 32 12.27 4.64 -9.04
CA ALA A 32 12.97 4.00 -7.93
C ALA A 32 13.04 4.87 -6.66
N SER A 33 13.01 6.19 -6.83
CA SER A 33 13.04 7.18 -5.76
C SER A 33 12.29 8.44 -6.20
N HIS A 34 11.92 9.28 -5.22
CA HIS A 34 11.39 10.60 -5.53
C HIS A 34 12.48 11.46 -6.21
N PRO A 35 12.18 12.19 -7.30
CA PRO A 35 13.14 13.08 -7.94
C PRO A 35 13.65 14.16 -6.98
N ALA A 36 14.90 14.60 -7.17
CA ALA A 36 15.43 15.69 -6.36
C ALA A 36 14.81 17.02 -6.79
N ALA A 37 14.80 18.02 -5.90
CA ALA A 37 14.28 19.35 -6.22
C ALA A 37 14.99 20.01 -7.42
N ALA A 38 16.27 19.66 -7.67
CA ALA A 38 17.00 20.12 -8.83
C ALA A 38 16.41 19.57 -10.15
N ASP A 39 15.96 18.32 -10.14
CA ASP A 39 15.37 17.65 -11.31
C ASP A 39 13.95 18.16 -11.58
N LEU A 40 13.24 18.57 -10.54
CA LEU A 40 11.88 19.09 -10.62
C LEU A 40 11.82 20.56 -11.06
N GLY A 41 12.92 21.31 -10.95
CA GLY A 41 12.95 22.75 -11.18
C GLY A 41 12.20 23.56 -10.10
N GLU A 42 11.62 22.89 -9.11
CA GLU A 42 10.91 23.47 -7.97
C GLU A 42 11.33 22.76 -6.67
N LYS A 43 11.29 23.51 -5.55
CA LYS A 43 11.38 22.96 -4.19
C LYS A 43 9.97 22.85 -3.60
N PRO A 44 9.21 21.77 -3.86
CA PRO A 44 7.85 21.65 -3.37
C PRO A 44 7.84 21.67 -1.84
N LYS A 45 6.96 22.49 -1.26
CA LYS A 45 6.78 22.57 0.20
C LYS A 45 5.83 21.49 0.72
N THR A 46 4.91 21.04 -0.13
CA THR A 46 3.92 20.00 0.14
C THR A 46 3.83 19.07 -1.07
N CYS A 47 3.53 17.80 -0.83
CA CYS A 47 3.44 16.78 -1.87
C CYS A 47 2.30 17.07 -2.86
N THR A 48 1.20 17.63 -2.35
CA THR A 48 -0.01 17.98 -3.09
C THR A 48 0.21 19.01 -4.20
N ASN A 49 1.25 19.85 -4.10
CA ASN A 49 1.57 20.85 -5.12
C ASN A 49 1.73 20.23 -6.52
N CYS A 50 2.28 19.02 -6.59
CA CYS A 50 2.41 18.27 -7.85
C CYS A 50 1.40 17.12 -7.94
N HIS A 51 1.09 16.48 -6.81
CA HIS A 51 0.28 15.26 -6.78
C HIS A 51 -1.25 15.47 -6.73
N ASP A 52 -1.75 16.71 -6.62
CA ASP A 52 -3.20 16.98 -6.73
C ASP A 52 -3.59 17.49 -8.14
N SER A 53 -2.61 17.64 -9.03
CA SER A 53 -2.85 18.06 -10.40
C SER A 53 -3.65 17.00 -11.17
N ALA A 54 -4.68 17.42 -11.91
CA ALA A 54 -5.50 16.53 -12.73
C ALA A 54 -4.69 15.81 -13.83
N ASP A 55 -3.65 16.48 -14.33
CA ASP A 55 -2.77 15.97 -15.38
C ASP A 55 -1.53 15.23 -14.84
N GLY A 56 -1.40 15.14 -13.51
CA GLY A 56 -0.28 14.47 -12.85
C GLY A 56 -0.31 12.96 -13.06
N PRO A 57 0.84 12.30 -13.27
CA PRO A 57 0.88 10.84 -13.46
C PRO A 57 0.48 10.05 -12.19
N LEU A 58 0.50 10.71 -11.03
CA LEU A 58 0.31 10.12 -9.70
C LEU A 58 -0.49 11.06 -8.80
N HIS A 59 -1.71 10.67 -8.45
CA HIS A 59 -2.56 11.40 -7.51
C HIS A 59 -2.24 11.04 -6.06
N PHE A 60 -2.16 12.04 -5.18
CA PHE A 60 -1.83 11.84 -3.76
C PHE A 60 -2.87 10.97 -3.05
N GLU A 61 -4.15 11.11 -3.41
CA GLU A 61 -5.28 10.39 -2.80
C GLU A 61 -5.17 8.88 -2.93
N ARG A 62 -4.45 8.38 -3.96
CA ARG A 62 -4.19 6.94 -4.12
C ARG A 62 -3.33 6.35 -2.99
N PHE A 63 -2.63 7.20 -2.26
CA PHE A 63 -1.74 6.85 -1.15
C PHE A 63 -2.26 7.36 0.20
N VAL A 64 -3.50 7.86 0.25
CA VAL A 64 -4.13 8.24 1.52
C VAL A 64 -4.55 6.98 2.27
N HIS A 65 -4.02 6.83 3.49
CA HIS A 65 -4.31 5.69 4.35
C HIS A 65 -5.57 5.95 5.18
N GLY A 66 -6.66 5.25 4.87
CA GLY A 66 -7.87 5.26 5.69
C GLY A 66 -7.80 4.29 6.88
N PRO A 67 -8.87 4.23 7.71
CA PRO A 67 -8.95 3.32 8.86
C PRO A 67 -8.91 1.82 8.48
N TYR A 68 -9.09 1.49 7.21
CA TYR A 68 -9.03 0.12 6.68
C TYR A 68 -7.66 -0.26 6.13
N TRP A 69 -6.69 0.67 6.11
CA TRP A 69 -5.38 0.41 5.51
C TRP A 69 -4.68 -0.81 6.12
N GLY A 70 -4.83 -1.02 7.43
CA GLY A 70 -4.30 -2.20 8.12
C GLY A 70 -4.71 -3.54 7.47
N GLU A 71 -5.88 -3.61 6.84
CA GLU A 71 -6.42 -4.84 6.24
C GLU A 71 -5.81 -5.16 4.86
N SER A 72 -5.34 -4.14 4.12
CA SER A 72 -4.88 -4.29 2.72
C SER A 72 -3.43 -3.83 2.46
N HIS A 73 -2.79 -3.18 3.43
CA HIS A 73 -1.43 -2.65 3.25
C HIS A 73 -0.40 -3.73 2.98
N ARG A 74 -0.64 -4.97 3.44
CA ARG A 74 0.25 -6.11 3.21
C ARG A 74 0.57 -6.25 1.73
N GLN A 75 -0.45 -6.32 0.87
CA GLN A 75 -0.26 -6.51 -0.57
C GLN A 75 0.51 -5.35 -1.18
N ALA A 76 0.19 -4.12 -0.78
CA ALA A 76 0.90 -2.92 -1.25
C ALA A 76 2.38 -2.93 -0.83
N ALA A 77 2.67 -3.25 0.43
CA ALA A 77 4.03 -3.35 0.95
C ALA A 77 4.84 -4.45 0.25
N TYR A 78 4.28 -5.65 0.09
CA TYR A 78 4.98 -6.77 -0.57
C TYR A 78 5.35 -6.46 -2.02
N GLN A 79 4.49 -5.74 -2.74
CA GLN A 79 4.74 -5.44 -4.15
C GLN A 79 5.67 -4.23 -4.30
N GLN A 80 5.51 -3.20 -3.46
CA GLN A 80 6.06 -1.87 -3.72
C GLN A 80 6.47 -1.10 -2.45
N GLU A 81 7.07 -1.76 -1.44
CA GLU A 81 7.58 -1.12 -0.20
C GLU A 81 8.40 0.15 -0.47
N ARG A 82 9.22 0.15 -1.53
CA ARG A 82 10.05 1.29 -1.94
C ARG A 82 9.27 2.59 -2.12
N VAL A 83 7.99 2.51 -2.48
CA VAL A 83 7.11 3.67 -2.68
C VAL A 83 6.77 4.31 -1.34
N CYS A 84 6.52 3.48 -0.32
CA CYS A 84 6.31 3.94 1.05
C CYS A 84 7.54 4.70 1.56
N ALA A 85 8.73 4.20 1.24
CA ALA A 85 10.01 4.82 1.61
C ALA A 85 10.27 6.18 0.94
N MET A 86 9.49 6.57 -0.07
CA MET A 86 9.56 7.93 -0.65
C MET A 86 9.01 8.99 0.29
N CYS A 87 8.05 8.62 1.15
CA CYS A 87 7.37 9.54 2.07
C CYS A 87 7.65 9.22 3.55
N HIS A 88 7.86 7.95 3.88
CA HIS A 88 7.96 7.46 5.24
C HIS A 88 9.35 6.90 5.55
N GLN A 89 9.80 7.11 6.78
CA GLN A 89 10.97 6.42 7.32
C GLN A 89 10.60 5.00 7.75
N THR A 90 11.57 4.08 7.81
CA THR A 90 11.35 2.70 8.28
C THR A 90 10.71 2.63 9.68
N SER A 91 10.96 3.64 10.52
CA SER A 91 10.32 3.76 11.85
C SER A 91 8.79 3.84 11.78
N PHE A 92 8.20 4.29 10.67
CA PHE A 92 6.76 4.30 10.48
C PHE A 92 6.18 2.89 10.45
N CYS A 93 6.84 1.95 9.76
CA CYS A 93 6.45 0.54 9.76
C CYS A 93 6.52 -0.03 11.19
N ASN A 94 7.53 0.41 11.96
CA ASN A 94 7.72 -0.03 13.33
C ASN A 94 6.66 0.47 14.30
N ASP A 95 5.91 1.53 13.99
CA ASP A 95 4.81 2.00 14.87
C ASP A 95 3.78 0.89 15.13
N CYS A 96 3.54 0.01 14.15
CA CYS A 96 2.64 -1.14 14.29
C CYS A 96 3.39 -2.46 14.46
N HIS A 97 4.49 -2.66 13.71
CA HIS A 97 5.24 -3.93 13.70
C HIS A 97 6.15 -4.11 14.93
N ALA A 98 6.50 -3.04 15.66
CA ALA A 98 7.25 -3.18 16.90
C ALA A 98 6.33 -3.70 18.01
N THR A 99 6.68 -4.85 18.58
CA THR A 99 5.82 -5.51 19.58
C THR A 99 5.88 -4.90 20.99
N ARG A 100 6.81 -3.97 21.22
CA ARG A 100 7.10 -3.39 22.53
C ARG A 100 6.72 -1.91 22.66
N VAL A 101 6.14 -1.33 21.61
CA VAL A 101 5.69 0.06 21.63
C VAL A 101 4.16 0.06 21.75
N GLU A 102 3.66 0.87 22.67
CA GLU A 102 2.24 1.08 22.82
C GLU A 102 1.70 1.83 21.60
N LEU A 103 0.64 1.31 20.98
CA LEU A 103 0.01 1.93 19.82
C LEU A 103 -1.27 2.60 20.30
N LYS A 104 -1.19 3.88 20.62
CA LYS A 104 -2.34 4.71 21.02
C LYS A 104 -2.81 5.55 19.82
N PRO A 105 -3.93 5.19 19.15
CA PRO A 105 -4.50 6.01 18.07
C PRO A 105 -4.70 7.46 18.49
N SER A 106 -5.09 7.69 19.74
CA SER A 106 -5.27 9.02 20.30
C SER A 106 -4.00 9.88 20.35
N LEU A 107 -2.80 9.32 20.15
CA LEU A 107 -1.57 10.12 20.01
C LEU A 107 -1.21 10.39 18.55
N LYS A 108 -1.56 9.47 17.65
CA LYS A 108 -1.16 9.51 16.23
C LYS A 108 -2.23 10.12 15.33
N ASN A 109 -3.50 9.97 15.68
CA ASN A 109 -4.66 10.50 14.97
C ASN A 109 -5.74 10.92 15.99
N GLN A 110 -5.57 12.11 16.56
CA GLN A 110 -6.37 12.63 17.67
C GLN A 110 -7.81 12.97 17.30
N THR A 111 -8.08 13.27 16.02
CA THR A 111 -9.38 13.75 15.55
C THR A 111 -10.30 12.64 15.07
N ASP A 112 -9.76 11.45 14.80
CA ASP A 112 -10.53 10.35 14.24
C ASP A 112 -10.93 9.31 15.30
N THR A 113 -12.19 8.86 15.24
CA THR A 113 -12.78 7.92 16.20
C THR A 113 -13.20 6.60 15.57
N TYR A 114 -12.44 6.10 14.59
CA TYR A 114 -12.80 4.85 13.91
C TYR A 114 -12.53 3.63 14.80
N ARG A 115 -13.54 2.75 14.94
CA ARG A 115 -13.44 1.49 15.69
C ARG A 115 -12.32 0.56 15.19
N ARG A 116 -11.95 0.68 13.91
CA ARG A 116 -10.96 -0.20 13.25
C ARG A 116 -9.53 0.30 13.30
N MET A 117 -9.26 1.44 13.96
CA MET A 117 -7.89 1.89 14.13
C MET A 117 -7.10 0.89 14.98
N PRO A 118 -5.97 0.35 14.48
CA PRO A 118 -5.15 -0.57 15.27
C PRO A 118 -4.65 0.11 16.54
N HIS A 119 -4.70 -0.60 17.66
CA HIS A 119 -4.23 -0.09 18.94
C HIS A 119 -3.70 -1.21 19.84
N ARG A 120 -2.74 -0.88 20.70
CA ARG A 120 -2.08 -1.79 21.62
C ARG A 120 -1.92 -1.10 22.96
N GLY A 121 -2.26 -1.80 24.04
CA GLY A 121 -2.00 -1.36 25.42
C GLY A 121 -3.25 -0.96 26.22
N ASP A 122 -4.38 -0.73 25.57
CA ASP A 122 -5.62 -0.28 26.22
C ASP A 122 -6.88 -1.04 25.75
N TYR A 123 -6.71 -2.20 25.09
CA TYR A 123 -7.79 -3.00 24.53
C TYR A 123 -8.90 -3.30 25.54
N LEU A 124 -8.56 -3.84 26.72
CA LEU A 124 -9.54 -4.18 27.76
C LEU A 124 -10.29 -2.95 28.32
N ALA A 125 -9.67 -1.77 28.28
CA ALA A 125 -10.30 -0.53 28.73
C ALA A 125 -11.28 0.04 27.69
N ARG A 126 -10.98 -0.12 26.39
CA ARG A 126 -11.77 0.44 25.28
C ARG A 126 -12.83 -0.53 24.72
N HIS A 127 -12.54 -1.83 24.70
CA HIS A 127 -13.42 -2.89 24.19
C HIS A 127 -13.93 -3.76 25.33
N ARG A 128 -14.63 -3.16 26.30
CA ARG A 128 -15.10 -3.89 27.49
C ARG A 128 -16.01 -5.08 27.18
N ILE A 129 -16.77 -5.01 26.08
CA ILE A 129 -17.64 -6.10 25.63
C ILE A 129 -16.80 -7.17 24.94
N ASP A 130 -16.10 -6.81 23.85
CA ASP A 130 -15.31 -7.78 23.07
C ASP A 130 -14.17 -8.39 23.91
N GLY A 131 -13.47 -7.60 24.72
CA GLY A 131 -12.43 -8.08 25.63
C GLY A 131 -12.94 -8.87 26.84
N ARG A 132 -14.24 -8.87 27.13
CA ARG A 132 -14.85 -9.82 28.06
C ARG A 132 -15.12 -11.18 27.40
N VAL A 133 -15.44 -11.17 26.10
CA VAL A 133 -15.70 -12.39 25.32
C VAL A 133 -14.40 -13.07 24.94
N ASP A 134 -13.43 -12.31 24.42
CA ASP A 134 -12.10 -12.79 24.04
C ASP A 134 -11.03 -11.70 24.32
N PRO A 135 -10.34 -11.77 25.47
CA PRO A 135 -9.29 -10.81 25.81
C PRO A 135 -8.04 -10.94 24.93
N THR A 136 -7.93 -12.00 24.12
CA THR A 136 -6.80 -12.25 23.20
C THR A 136 -7.06 -11.78 21.77
N SER A 137 -8.28 -11.34 21.45
CA SER A 137 -8.64 -10.74 20.15
C SER A 137 -8.03 -9.34 19.90
N CYS A 138 -7.12 -8.91 20.78
CA CYS A 138 -6.28 -7.74 20.58
C CYS A 138 -5.23 -8.05 19.50
N PHE A 139 -5.56 -7.79 18.24
CA PHE A 139 -4.62 -7.80 17.10
C PHE A 139 -4.40 -6.39 16.54
#